data_AF-A0A1Q2LGK9-F1
#
_entry.id   AF-A0A1Q2LGK9-F1
#
_cell.length_a   1.000
_cell.length_b   1.000
_cell.length_c   1.000
_cell.angle_alpha   90.00
_cell.angle_beta   90.00
_cell.angle_gamma   90.00
#
_symmetry.space_group_name_H-M   'P 1'
#
loop_
_entity.id
_entity.type
_entity.pdbx_description
1 polymer ?
#
loop_
_entity_poly.entity_id
_entity_poly.type
_entity_poly.pdbx_seq_one_letter_code
_entity_poly.pdbx_strand_id
1 'polypeptide(L)'
;MQRIFITTIWCYAISVLLCQNLVAQEKITIKIEGTCVALQDFTKDQKDVLMYAYYYGRDHGFGYLMAAIAWKESCAGEYLLNFSDPSAGIYHAHIPNVIRKYTSYQDSSFLRNVVGQMLISDPMFASSIALDNLRYWHKVHKGDLHKIIKSYNKGFAWRNRENVNRQAQAYYIDIMRKINELEVFIPQYIHTYKLQAPYRDFKVKFDEKKGKETQAK
;
A
#
# COMPACT_ATOMS: atom_id res chain seq x y z
N MET A 1 16.79 -7.55 76.41
CA MET A 1 15.96 -7.75 75.19
C MET A 1 16.02 -6.51 74.31
N GLN A 2 17.15 -6.27 73.63
CA GLN A 2 17.32 -5.06 72.81
C GLN A 2 18.28 -5.27 71.62
N ARG A 3 18.64 -6.53 71.33
CA ARG A 3 19.58 -6.90 70.25
C ARG A 3 18.97 -7.77 69.15
N ILE A 4 17.71 -8.19 69.28
CA ILE A 4 17.04 -9.07 68.30
C ILE A 4 16.19 -8.26 67.28
N PHE A 5 15.87 -7.00 67.58
CA PHE A 5 15.02 -6.17 66.70
C PHE A 5 15.76 -5.43 65.57
N ILE A 6 17.10 -5.40 65.58
CA ILE A 6 17.87 -4.62 64.59
C ILE A 6 18.26 -5.46 63.36
N THR A 7 18.34 -6.79 63.49
CA THR A 7 18.79 -7.67 62.40
C THR A 7 17.69 -8.03 61.40
N THR A 8 16.41 -8.02 61.79
CA THR A 8 15.29 -8.33 60.90
C THR A 8 14.91 -7.16 60.00
N ILE A 9 15.13 -5.91 60.43
CA ILE A 9 14.82 -4.70 59.66
C ILE A 9 15.84 -4.48 58.53
N TRP A 10 17.11 -4.86 58.74
CA TRP A 10 18.15 -4.72 57.73
C TRP A 10 18.08 -5.75 56.59
N CYS A 11 17.55 -6.96 56.83
CA CYS A 11 17.34 -7.94 55.76
C CYS A 11 16.20 -7.57 54.79
N TYR A 12 15.16 -6.87 55.28
CA TYR A 12 14.06 -6.41 54.43
C TYR A 12 14.43 -5.18 53.59
N ALA A 13 15.26 -4.28 54.11
CA ALA A 13 15.68 -3.09 53.38
C ALA A 13 16.58 -3.43 52.17
N ILE A 14 17.42 -4.47 52.29
CA ILE A 14 18.34 -4.89 51.21
C ILE A 14 17.58 -5.68 50.12
N SER A 15 16.54 -6.45 50.45
CA SER A 15 15.75 -7.19 49.46
C SER A 15 14.83 -6.28 48.62
N VAL A 16 14.31 -5.19 49.20
CA VAL A 16 13.46 -4.23 48.47
C VAL A 16 14.30 -3.31 47.57
N LEU A 17 15.54 -2.96 47.94
CA LEU A 17 16.43 -2.15 47.09
C LEU A 17 17.07 -2.92 45.93
N LEU A 18 17.24 -4.24 46.04
CA LEU A 18 17.76 -5.08 44.94
C LEU A 18 16.69 -5.42 43.89
N CYS A 19 15.39 -5.34 44.23
CA CYS A 19 14.31 -5.67 43.29
C CYS A 19 13.86 -4.50 42.38
N GLN A 20 14.34 -3.26 42.59
CA GLN A 20 13.91 -2.12 41.77
C GLN A 20 14.79 -1.85 40.54
N ASN A 21 15.88 -2.60 40.33
CA ASN A 21 16.87 -2.28 39.30
C ASN A 21 16.93 -3.26 38.10
N LEU A 22 15.93 -4.12 37.89
CA LEU A 22 15.95 -5.09 36.79
C LEU A 22 14.65 -5.11 35.97
N VAL A 23 14.15 -3.95 35.57
CA VAL A 23 13.31 -3.85 34.36
C VAL A 23 13.76 -2.61 33.59
N ALA A 24 14.88 -2.71 32.87
CA ALA A 24 15.16 -1.75 31.80
C ALA A 24 14.07 -1.97 30.74
N GLN A 25 13.05 -1.11 30.76
CA GLN A 25 11.97 -1.15 29.80
C GLN A 25 12.52 -0.68 28.46
N GLU A 26 12.90 -1.61 27.58
CA GLU A 26 13.35 -1.28 26.24
C GLU A 26 12.25 -0.49 25.53
N LYS A 27 12.54 0.78 25.25
CA LYS A 27 11.59 1.67 24.59
C LYS A 27 11.51 1.26 23.12
N ILE A 28 10.44 0.54 22.76
CA ILE A 28 10.12 0.21 21.37
C ILE A 28 10.05 1.52 20.58
N THR A 29 11.05 1.74 19.73
CA THR A 29 11.13 2.91 18.86
C THR A 29 10.85 2.44 17.44
N ILE A 30 9.72 2.85 16.90
CA ILE A 30 9.33 2.55 15.52
C ILE A 30 9.86 3.67 14.64
N LYS A 31 10.73 3.34 13.68
CA LYS A 31 11.11 4.26 12.61
C LYS A 31 10.10 4.13 11.48
N ILE A 32 9.36 5.20 11.20
CA ILE A 32 8.44 5.25 10.06
C ILE A 32 9.20 5.87 8.89
N GLU A 33 9.49 5.06 7.88
CA GLU A 33 9.99 5.52 6.58
C GLU A 33 8.88 5.26 5.57
N GLY A 34 8.44 6.30 4.85
CA GLY A 34 7.23 6.18 4.03
C GLY A 34 7.07 7.31 3.03
N THR A 35 7.82 7.26 1.93
CA THR A 35 7.56 8.09 0.74
C THR A 35 7.67 7.23 -0.50
N CYS A 36 6.84 7.51 -1.51
CA CYS A 36 7.01 6.86 -2.80
C CYS A 36 8.25 7.42 -3.49
N VAL A 37 9.23 6.57 -3.74
CA VAL A 37 10.48 6.96 -4.41
C VAL A 37 10.25 7.24 -5.89
N ALA A 38 11.25 7.80 -6.56
CA ALA A 38 11.18 8.07 -8.00
C ALA A 38 11.32 6.76 -8.82
N LEU A 39 10.84 6.77 -10.06
CA LEU A 39 10.77 5.58 -10.92
C LEU A 39 12.12 4.86 -11.10
N GLN A 40 13.21 5.63 -11.19
CA GLN A 40 14.56 5.09 -11.32
C GLN A 40 15.00 4.27 -10.10
N ASP A 41 14.50 4.62 -8.92
CA ASP A 41 14.86 4.03 -7.64
C ASP A 41 13.93 2.86 -7.26
N PHE A 42 12.99 2.50 -8.14
CA PHE A 42 12.07 1.38 -7.89
C PHE A 42 12.84 0.07 -7.73
N THR A 43 12.43 -0.67 -6.70
CA THR A 43 12.91 -2.04 -6.47
C THR A 43 12.50 -2.95 -7.62
N LYS A 44 13.10 -4.14 -7.69
CA LYS A 44 12.71 -5.15 -8.67
C LYS A 44 11.22 -5.46 -8.58
N ASP A 45 10.67 -5.61 -7.36
CA ASP A 45 9.27 -5.96 -7.15
C ASP A 45 8.33 -4.84 -7.63
N GLN A 46 8.68 -3.58 -7.38
CA GLN A 46 7.91 -2.44 -7.92
C GLN A 46 7.94 -2.39 -9.45
N LYS A 47 9.10 -2.65 -10.07
CA LYS A 47 9.23 -2.74 -11.53
C LYS A 47 8.42 -3.89 -12.10
N ASP A 48 8.40 -5.04 -11.43
CA ASP A 48 7.59 -6.20 -11.81
C ASP A 48 6.08 -5.89 -11.72
N VAL A 49 5.63 -5.12 -10.73
CA VAL A 49 4.24 -4.65 -10.63
C VAL A 49 3.88 -3.71 -11.79
N LEU A 50 4.78 -2.79 -12.18
CA LEU A 50 4.54 -1.92 -13.33
C LEU A 50 4.42 -2.71 -14.64
N MET A 51 5.31 -3.68 -14.86
CA MET A 51 5.24 -4.55 -16.03
C MET A 51 3.95 -5.36 -16.03
N TYR A 52 3.63 -6.00 -14.90
CA TYR A 52 2.40 -6.77 -14.75
C TYR A 52 1.15 -5.92 -15.06
N ALA A 53 1.04 -4.72 -14.49
CA ALA A 53 -0.07 -3.82 -14.74
C ALA A 53 -0.17 -3.39 -16.20
N TYR A 54 0.97 -3.11 -16.84
CA TYR A 54 1.03 -2.81 -18.28
C TYR A 54 0.51 -3.98 -19.11
N TYR A 55 1.03 -5.19 -18.89
CA TYR A 55 0.63 -6.39 -19.61
C TYR A 55 -0.85 -6.72 -19.41
N TYR A 56 -1.38 -6.54 -18.20
CA TYR A 56 -2.78 -6.81 -17.89
C TYR A 56 -3.73 -5.87 -18.66
N GLY A 57 -3.35 -4.60 -18.83
CA GLY A 57 -4.19 -3.59 -19.48
C GLY A 57 -3.99 -3.46 -21.00
N ARG A 58 -2.86 -3.89 -21.55
CA ARG A 58 -2.44 -3.55 -22.92
C ARG A 58 -3.41 -4.05 -24.00
N ASP A 59 -3.96 -5.26 -23.84
CA ASP A 59 -4.86 -5.87 -24.84
C ASP A 59 -6.21 -5.14 -24.91
N HIS A 60 -6.47 -4.25 -23.95
CA HIS A 60 -7.63 -3.37 -23.89
C HIS A 60 -7.29 -1.88 -24.13
N GLY A 61 -6.05 -1.57 -24.52
CA GLY A 61 -5.59 -0.20 -24.71
C GLY A 61 -5.33 0.57 -23.41
N PHE A 62 -5.25 -0.10 -22.26
CA PHE A 62 -5.06 0.53 -20.95
C PHE A 62 -3.71 0.21 -20.31
N GLY A 63 -2.73 -0.35 -21.04
CA GLY A 63 -1.46 -0.81 -20.46
C GLY A 63 -0.73 0.29 -19.67
N TYR A 64 -0.35 1.38 -20.33
CA TYR A 64 0.32 2.50 -19.65
C TYR A 64 -0.54 3.13 -18.55
N LEU A 65 -1.86 3.22 -18.77
CA LEU A 65 -2.77 3.78 -17.77
C LEU A 65 -2.83 2.92 -16.51
N MET A 66 -2.93 1.59 -16.64
CA MET A 66 -2.92 0.67 -15.50
C MET A 66 -1.59 0.73 -14.76
N ALA A 67 -0.46 0.76 -15.46
CA ALA A 67 0.85 0.93 -14.83
C ALA A 67 0.98 2.28 -14.09
N ALA A 68 0.48 3.36 -14.67
CA ALA A 68 0.46 4.69 -14.04
C ALA A 68 -0.43 4.73 -12.80
N ILE A 69 -1.59 4.07 -12.83
CA ILE A 69 -2.49 3.93 -11.66
C ILE A 69 -1.81 3.09 -10.59
N ALA A 70 -1.20 1.95 -10.92
CA ALA A 70 -0.46 1.12 -9.97
C ALA A 70 0.63 1.93 -9.25
N TRP A 71 1.40 2.73 -10.00
CA TRP A 71 2.36 3.67 -9.43
C TRP A 71 1.68 4.70 -8.53
N LYS A 72 0.62 5.36 -9.01
CA LYS A 72 -0.03 6.45 -8.28
C LYS A 72 -0.65 5.99 -6.96
N GLU A 73 -1.34 4.85 -7.00
CA GLU A 73 -2.18 4.40 -5.91
C GLU A 73 -1.36 3.71 -4.82
N SER A 74 -0.48 2.78 -5.21
CA SER A 74 0.23 1.92 -4.25
C SER A 74 1.74 2.08 -4.24
N CYS A 75 2.28 3.10 -4.91
CA CYS A 75 3.70 3.17 -5.23
C CYS A 75 4.22 1.88 -5.90
N ALA A 76 3.46 1.40 -6.89
CA ALA A 76 3.71 0.15 -7.60
C ALA A 76 3.80 -1.07 -6.66
N GLY A 77 2.86 -1.17 -5.73
CA GLY A 77 2.65 -2.35 -4.91
C GLY A 77 3.25 -2.31 -3.50
N GLU A 78 3.94 -1.24 -3.13
CA GLU A 78 4.59 -1.05 -1.81
C GLU A 78 3.56 -0.80 -0.69
N TYR A 79 2.60 0.10 -0.93
CA TYR A 79 1.58 0.48 0.05
C TYR A 79 0.20 0.11 -0.48
N LEU A 80 -0.47 -0.84 0.16
CA LEU A 80 -1.67 -1.47 -0.42
C LEU A 80 -2.95 -1.22 0.35
N LEU A 81 -2.87 -0.40 1.38
CA LEU A 81 -3.98 -0.05 2.25
C LEU A 81 -4.07 1.46 2.32
N ASN A 82 -5.29 1.96 2.16
CA ASN A 82 -5.62 3.33 2.48
C ASN A 82 -6.81 3.31 3.44
N PHE A 83 -6.58 3.82 4.64
CA PHE A 83 -7.60 3.88 5.70
C PHE A 83 -8.47 5.13 5.61
N SER A 84 -7.99 6.21 5.00
CA SER A 84 -8.75 7.47 4.84
C SER A 84 -9.83 7.33 3.76
N ASP A 85 -9.52 6.62 2.69
CA ASP A 85 -10.46 6.20 1.65
C ASP A 85 -10.38 4.68 1.57
N PRO A 86 -11.31 3.92 2.18
CA PRO A 86 -11.17 2.49 2.49
C PRO A 86 -11.02 1.67 1.22
N SER A 87 -9.77 1.51 0.80
CA SER A 87 -9.37 0.96 -0.48
C SER A 87 -8.11 0.13 -0.32
N ALA A 88 -7.97 -0.88 -1.19
CA ALA A 88 -6.88 -1.82 -1.09
C ALA A 88 -6.36 -2.34 -2.43
N GLY A 89 -5.17 -2.94 -2.38
CA GLY A 89 -4.51 -3.58 -3.51
C GLY A 89 -3.73 -2.59 -4.39
N ILE A 90 -3.13 -3.12 -5.46
CA ILE A 90 -2.21 -2.38 -6.34
C ILE A 90 -2.82 -1.08 -6.89
N TYR A 91 -4.13 -1.08 -7.14
CA TYR A 91 -4.85 0.03 -7.75
C TYR A 91 -5.81 0.75 -6.79
N HIS A 92 -5.71 0.47 -5.48
CA HIS A 92 -6.60 0.99 -4.45
C HIS A 92 -8.08 0.95 -4.84
N ALA A 93 -8.61 -0.25 -5.08
CA ALA A 93 -10.04 -0.39 -5.33
C ALA A 93 -10.83 -0.04 -4.07
N HIS A 94 -11.78 0.90 -4.17
CA HIS A 94 -12.64 1.28 -3.06
C HIS A 94 -13.50 0.10 -2.60
N ILE A 95 -13.21 -0.44 -1.42
CA ILE A 95 -13.74 -1.72 -0.93
C ILE A 95 -15.27 -1.71 -0.84
N PRO A 96 -15.94 -0.67 -0.31
CA PRO A 96 -17.41 -0.60 -0.32
C PRO A 96 -18.02 -0.66 -1.72
N ASN A 97 -17.34 -0.13 -2.74
CA ASN A 97 -17.83 -0.21 -4.12
C ASN A 97 -17.65 -1.62 -4.68
N VAL A 98 -16.56 -2.29 -4.35
CA VAL A 98 -16.32 -3.69 -4.75
C VAL A 98 -17.40 -4.59 -4.15
N ILE A 99 -17.67 -4.48 -2.85
CA ILE A 99 -18.74 -5.23 -2.18
C ILE A 99 -20.09 -5.01 -2.87
N ARG A 100 -20.47 -3.74 -3.05
CA ARG A 100 -21.77 -3.37 -3.64
C ARG A 100 -21.93 -3.84 -5.08
N LYS A 101 -20.86 -3.88 -5.86
CA LYS A 101 -20.91 -4.17 -7.31
C LYS A 101 -20.77 -5.66 -7.62
N TYR A 102 -19.94 -6.38 -6.87
CA TYR A 102 -19.55 -7.76 -7.22
C TYR A 102 -20.03 -8.82 -6.24
N THR A 103 -20.78 -8.43 -5.19
CA THR A 103 -21.32 -9.37 -4.22
C THR A 103 -22.80 -9.07 -3.93
N SER A 104 -23.51 -10.06 -3.38
CA SER A 104 -24.87 -9.88 -2.85
C SER A 104 -24.89 -9.51 -1.36
N TYR A 105 -23.71 -9.37 -0.74
CA TYR A 105 -23.60 -9.13 0.70
C TYR A 105 -23.72 -7.65 1.04
N GLN A 106 -24.24 -7.38 2.25
CA GLN A 106 -24.25 -6.04 2.80
C GLN A 106 -22.85 -5.61 3.24
N ASP A 107 -22.56 -4.33 3.05
CA ASP A 107 -21.30 -3.73 3.47
C ASP A 107 -21.17 -3.73 5.00
N SER A 108 -20.09 -4.33 5.51
CA SER A 108 -19.78 -4.46 6.94
C SER A 108 -18.27 -4.43 7.15
N SER A 109 -17.82 -4.04 8.35
CA SER A 109 -16.38 -3.97 8.66
C SER A 109 -15.66 -5.30 8.46
N PHE A 110 -16.29 -6.42 8.83
CA PHE A 110 -15.72 -7.75 8.61
C PHE A 110 -15.56 -8.04 7.11
N LEU A 111 -16.60 -7.80 6.32
CA LEU A 111 -16.53 -8.03 4.88
C LEU A 111 -15.52 -7.12 4.19
N ARG A 112 -15.38 -5.86 4.66
CA ARG A 112 -14.34 -4.96 4.17
C ARG A 112 -12.93 -5.50 4.43
N ASN A 113 -12.70 -6.14 5.58
CA ASN A 113 -11.42 -6.81 5.86
C ASN A 113 -11.19 -7.99 4.92
N VAL A 114 -12.20 -8.83 4.69
CA VAL A 114 -12.12 -9.98 3.77
C VAL A 114 -11.81 -9.53 2.34
N VAL A 115 -12.60 -8.59 1.81
CA VAL A 115 -12.41 -8.08 0.44
C VAL A 115 -11.09 -7.29 0.31
N GLY A 116 -10.73 -6.51 1.33
CA GLY A 116 -9.43 -5.83 1.38
C GLY A 116 -8.27 -6.81 1.32
N GLN A 117 -8.34 -7.90 2.11
CA GLN A 117 -7.35 -8.97 2.08
C GLN A 117 -7.27 -9.63 0.69
N MET A 118 -8.41 -9.89 0.04
CA MET A 118 -8.43 -10.45 -1.32
C MET A 118 -7.76 -9.52 -2.34
N LEU A 119 -8.05 -8.22 -2.30
CA LEU A 119 -7.42 -7.21 -3.17
C LEU A 119 -5.91 -7.10 -2.94
N ILE A 120 -5.44 -7.41 -1.74
CA ILE A 120 -4.02 -7.45 -1.39
C ILE A 120 -3.37 -8.76 -1.86
N SER A 121 -3.97 -9.91 -1.56
CA SER A 121 -3.36 -11.22 -1.79
C SER A 121 -3.44 -11.70 -3.24
N ASP A 122 -4.40 -11.18 -4.01
CA ASP A 122 -4.65 -11.61 -5.39
C ASP A 122 -4.48 -10.43 -6.37
N PRO A 123 -3.28 -10.26 -6.97
CA PRO A 123 -3.02 -9.26 -7.99
C PRO A 123 -3.89 -9.40 -9.24
N MET A 124 -4.35 -10.61 -9.57
CA MET A 124 -5.24 -10.86 -10.72
C MET A 124 -6.63 -10.32 -10.42
N PHE A 125 -7.17 -10.62 -9.24
CA PHE A 125 -8.42 -10.05 -8.78
C PHE A 125 -8.37 -8.52 -8.75
N ALA A 126 -7.35 -7.93 -8.11
CA ALA A 126 -7.21 -6.47 -8.05
C ALA A 126 -7.13 -5.82 -9.45
N SER A 127 -6.40 -6.44 -10.38
CA SER A 127 -6.29 -5.95 -11.77
C SER A 127 -7.59 -6.07 -12.55
N SER A 128 -8.35 -7.15 -12.34
CA SER A 128 -9.65 -7.34 -12.99
C SER A 128 -10.65 -6.25 -12.57
N ILE A 129 -10.66 -5.88 -11.29
CA ILE A 129 -11.52 -4.82 -10.76
C ILE A 129 -11.14 -3.45 -11.33
N ALA A 130 -9.84 -3.16 -11.41
CA ALA A 130 -9.35 -1.91 -11.99
C ALA A 130 -9.69 -1.81 -13.49
N LEU A 131 -9.44 -2.89 -14.25
CA LEU A 131 -9.75 -2.96 -15.67
C LEU A 131 -11.25 -2.83 -15.95
N ASP A 132 -12.11 -3.51 -15.18
CA ASP A 132 -13.57 -3.37 -15.34
C ASP A 132 -14.04 -1.95 -15.07
N ASN A 133 -13.50 -1.26 -14.06
CA ASN A 133 -13.78 0.14 -13.81
C ASN A 133 -13.32 1.04 -14.96
N LEU A 134 -12.12 0.83 -15.51
CA LEU A 134 -11.64 1.58 -16.68
C LEU A 134 -12.54 1.38 -17.90
N ARG A 135 -12.95 0.13 -18.18
CA ARG A 135 -13.88 -0.18 -19.28
C ARG A 135 -15.24 0.47 -19.08
N TYR A 136 -15.77 0.45 -17.86
CA TYR A 136 -17.01 1.15 -17.52
C TYR A 136 -16.89 2.65 -17.81
N TRP A 137 -15.83 3.31 -17.32
CA TRP A 137 -15.64 4.74 -17.54
C TRP A 137 -15.37 5.09 -19.00
N HIS A 138 -14.65 4.23 -19.72
CA HIS A 138 -14.44 4.37 -21.15
C HIS A 138 -15.75 4.38 -21.92
N LYS A 139 -16.68 3.47 -21.58
CA LYS A 139 -18.03 3.45 -22.15
C LYS A 139 -18.81 4.72 -21.79
N VAL A 140 -18.81 5.11 -20.52
CA VAL A 140 -19.55 6.29 -20.02
C VAL A 140 -19.10 7.59 -20.68
N HIS A 141 -17.80 7.76 -20.89
CA HIS A 141 -17.22 9.00 -21.42
C HIS A 141 -16.79 8.89 -22.89
N LYS A 142 -17.20 7.83 -23.59
CA LYS A 142 -16.97 7.64 -25.04
C LYS A 142 -15.49 7.78 -25.43
N GLY A 143 -14.59 7.19 -24.63
CA GLY A 143 -13.15 7.22 -24.89
C GLY A 143 -12.43 8.52 -24.48
N ASP A 144 -13.12 9.50 -23.90
CA ASP A 144 -12.49 10.73 -23.40
C ASP A 144 -11.58 10.41 -22.19
N LEU A 145 -10.27 10.27 -22.44
CA LEU A 145 -9.27 9.87 -21.45
C LEU A 145 -9.23 10.81 -20.24
N HIS A 146 -9.41 12.11 -20.45
CA HIS A 146 -9.45 13.11 -19.37
C HIS A 146 -10.58 12.81 -18.40
N LYS A 147 -11.78 12.57 -18.92
CA LYS A 147 -12.94 12.23 -18.09
C LYS A 147 -12.86 10.82 -17.49
N ILE A 148 -12.30 9.85 -18.22
CA ILE A 148 -12.08 8.48 -17.74
C ILE A 148 -11.22 8.51 -16.47
N ILE A 149 -10.05 9.15 -16.52
CA ILE A 149 -9.13 9.21 -15.39
C ILE A 149 -9.74 9.96 -14.20
N LYS A 150 -10.40 11.09 -14.46
CA LYS A 150 -11.10 11.85 -13.41
C LYS A 150 -12.19 11.02 -12.72
N SER A 151 -12.95 10.25 -13.49
CA SER A 151 -14.00 9.39 -12.93
C SER A 151 -13.48 8.11 -12.31
N TYR A 152 -12.32 7.58 -12.72
CA TYR A 152 -11.65 6.52 -11.99
C TYR A 152 -11.36 6.95 -10.56
N ASN A 153 -10.85 8.17 -10.36
CA ASN A 153 -10.54 8.71 -9.04
C ASN A 153 -11.75 9.20 -8.23
N LYS A 154 -12.69 9.95 -8.84
CA LYS A 154 -13.78 10.64 -8.12
C LYS A 154 -15.20 10.29 -8.58
N GLY A 155 -15.37 9.26 -9.40
CA GLY A 155 -16.67 8.87 -9.94
C GLY A 155 -17.37 9.99 -10.71
N PHE A 156 -18.66 10.20 -10.50
CA PHE A 156 -19.41 11.31 -11.10
C PHE A 156 -19.32 12.61 -10.30
N ALA A 157 -18.82 12.59 -9.06
CA ALA A 157 -18.90 13.72 -8.14
C ALA A 157 -18.11 14.95 -8.63
N TRP A 158 -17.03 14.75 -9.40
CA TRP A 158 -16.24 15.84 -9.96
C TRP A 158 -17.00 16.73 -10.93
N ARG A 159 -18.11 16.25 -11.52
CA ARG A 159 -18.89 17.02 -12.50
C ARG A 159 -19.57 18.25 -11.89
N ASN A 160 -19.96 18.14 -10.62
CA ASN A 160 -20.85 19.13 -9.97
C ASN A 160 -20.26 19.71 -8.68
N ARG A 161 -19.04 19.32 -8.29
CA ARG A 161 -18.38 19.77 -7.05
C ARG A 161 -17.00 20.29 -7.36
N GLU A 162 -16.81 21.60 -7.23
CA GLU A 162 -15.58 22.28 -7.66
C GLU A 162 -14.33 21.78 -6.92
N ASN A 163 -14.42 21.55 -5.61
CA ASN A 163 -13.31 20.99 -4.83
C ASN A 163 -12.94 19.57 -5.30
N VAL A 164 -13.93 18.72 -5.59
CA VAL A 164 -13.73 17.36 -6.10
C VAL A 164 -13.17 17.40 -7.52
N ASN A 165 -13.61 18.35 -8.33
CA ASN A 165 -13.12 18.59 -9.68
C ASN A 165 -11.64 18.94 -9.69
N ARG A 166 -11.20 19.85 -8.81
CA ARG A 166 -9.79 20.21 -8.64
C ARG A 166 -8.93 19.01 -8.24
N GLN A 167 -9.41 18.18 -7.31
CA GLN A 167 -8.71 16.94 -6.93
C GLN A 167 -8.60 15.95 -8.09
N ALA A 168 -9.70 15.70 -8.81
CA ALA A 168 -9.71 14.81 -9.97
C ALA A 168 -8.79 15.34 -11.10
N GLN A 169 -8.74 16.67 -11.29
CA GLN A 169 -7.86 17.32 -12.25
C GLN A 169 -6.38 17.14 -11.88
N ALA A 170 -6.02 17.34 -10.60
CA ALA A 170 -4.66 17.12 -10.13
C ALA A 170 -4.25 15.64 -10.29
N TYR A 171 -5.17 14.71 -10.00
CA TYR A 171 -4.96 13.29 -10.23
C TYR A 171 -4.70 12.98 -11.71
N TYR A 172 -5.50 13.53 -12.62
CA TYR A 172 -5.29 13.39 -14.06
C TYR A 172 -3.91 13.86 -14.52
N ILE A 173 -3.49 15.05 -14.08
CA ILE A 173 -2.19 15.62 -14.44
C ILE A 173 -1.05 14.69 -13.97
N ASP A 174 -1.14 14.17 -12.75
CA ASP A 174 -0.13 13.24 -12.22
C ASP A 174 -0.09 11.91 -12.98
N ILE A 175 -1.26 11.34 -13.32
CA ILE A 175 -1.35 10.13 -14.15
C ILE A 175 -0.72 10.35 -15.53
N MET A 176 -1.03 11.47 -16.20
CA MET A 176 -0.45 11.75 -17.52
C MET A 176 1.07 11.90 -17.47
N ARG A 177 1.60 12.58 -16.44
CA ARG A 177 3.04 12.66 -16.21
C ARG A 177 3.66 11.26 -16.06
N LYS A 178 3.05 10.41 -15.24
CA LYS A 178 3.51 9.03 -15.04
C LYS A 178 3.44 8.19 -16.31
N ILE A 179 2.39 8.35 -17.13
CA ILE A 179 2.28 7.69 -18.44
C ILE A 179 3.48 8.07 -19.30
N ASN A 180 3.80 9.36 -19.43
CA ASN A 180 4.94 9.81 -20.25
C ASN A 180 6.28 9.22 -19.76
N GLU A 181 6.50 9.13 -18.45
CA GLU A 181 7.70 8.49 -17.89
C GLU A 181 7.72 6.98 -18.16
N LEU A 182 6.57 6.32 -18.07
CA LEU A 182 6.42 4.89 -18.34
C LEU A 182 6.58 4.55 -19.83
N GLU A 183 6.19 5.45 -20.74
CA GLU A 183 6.39 5.28 -22.18
C GLU A 183 7.88 5.19 -22.54
N VAL A 184 8.75 5.88 -21.80
CA VAL A 184 10.21 5.78 -21.95
C VAL A 184 10.76 4.57 -21.19
N PHE A 185 10.27 4.34 -19.97
CA PHE A 185 10.79 3.30 -19.08
C PHE A 185 10.44 1.88 -19.55
N ILE A 186 9.16 1.57 -19.80
CA ILE A 186 8.70 0.19 -20.05
C ILE A 186 9.42 -0.49 -21.22
N PRO A 187 9.63 0.15 -22.40
CA PRO A 187 10.33 -0.49 -23.51
C PRO A 187 11.75 -0.99 -23.17
N GLN A 188 12.41 -0.38 -22.19
CA GLN A 188 13.76 -0.76 -21.75
C GLN A 188 13.77 -2.04 -20.93
N TYR A 189 12.65 -2.44 -20.31
CA TYR A 189 12.58 -3.59 -19.40
C TYR A 189 11.63 -4.69 -19.90
N ILE A 190 10.74 -4.38 -20.84
CA ILE A 190 9.67 -5.28 -21.29
C ILE A 190 10.20 -6.58 -21.92
N HIS A 191 11.38 -6.55 -22.54
CA HIS A 191 11.97 -7.68 -23.25
C HIS A 191 12.58 -8.73 -22.32
N THR A 192 12.95 -8.34 -21.09
CA THR A 192 13.47 -9.28 -20.08
C THR A 192 12.39 -9.79 -19.13
N TYR A 193 11.24 -9.12 -19.12
CA TYR A 193 10.14 -9.46 -18.24
C TYR A 193 9.39 -10.71 -18.72
N LYS A 194 9.33 -11.73 -17.84
CA LYS A 194 8.46 -12.89 -18.02
C LYS A 194 7.17 -12.62 -17.28
N LEU A 195 6.06 -12.59 -18.02
CA LEU A 195 4.74 -12.32 -17.44
C LEU A 195 4.41 -13.34 -16.36
N GLN A 196 4.34 -12.86 -15.13
CA GLN A 196 3.94 -13.62 -13.96
C GLN A 196 3.21 -12.67 -13.01
N ALA A 197 2.23 -13.19 -12.27
CA ALA A 197 1.64 -12.40 -11.19
C ALA A 197 2.75 -12.01 -10.21
N PRO A 198 2.82 -10.74 -9.77
CA PRO A 198 3.86 -10.29 -8.86
C PRO A 198 3.79 -11.12 -7.58
N TYR A 199 4.86 -11.86 -7.29
CA TYR A 199 5.00 -12.66 -6.08
C TYR A 199 5.08 -11.71 -4.88
N ARG A 200 4.32 -11.99 -3.82
CA ARG A 200 4.34 -11.20 -2.60
C ARG A 200 4.55 -12.08 -1.38
N ASP A 201 5.73 -11.95 -0.80
CA ASP A 201 6.01 -12.51 0.52
C ASP A 201 5.41 -11.55 1.56
N PHE A 202 4.29 -11.94 2.17
CA PHE A 202 3.68 -11.17 3.26
C PHE A 202 4.41 -11.30 4.59
N LYS A 203 5.56 -12.01 4.64
CA LYS A 203 6.40 -12.05 5.82
C LYS A 203 6.93 -10.65 6.12
N VAL A 204 6.53 -10.11 7.27
CA VAL A 204 7.11 -8.89 7.84
C VAL A 204 8.60 -9.13 8.03
N LYS A 205 9.44 -8.45 7.25
CA LYS A 205 10.89 -8.44 7.45
C LYS A 205 11.17 -7.56 8.67
N PHE A 206 11.37 -8.18 9.82
CA PHE A 206 12.01 -7.49 10.93
C PHE A 206 13.49 -7.38 10.58
N ASP A 207 13.99 -6.15 10.42
CA ASP A 207 15.42 -5.91 10.25
C ASP A 207 16.13 -6.28 11.56
N GLU A 208 16.68 -7.49 11.64
CA GLU A 208 17.54 -7.96 12.73
C GLU A 208 18.94 -7.29 12.70
N LYS A 209 19.02 -5.99 12.44
CA LYS A 209 20.28 -5.24 12.57
C LYS A 209 20.32 -4.52 13.91
N LYS A 210 20.74 -5.24 14.96
CA LYS A 210 21.57 -4.74 16.07
C LYS A 210 21.96 -5.85 17.04
N GLY A 211 23.26 -6.10 17.18
CA GLY A 211 23.78 -7.03 18.19
C GLY A 211 25.21 -7.55 17.96
N LYS A 212 26.09 -6.81 17.27
CA LYS A 212 27.53 -7.10 17.28
C LYS A 212 28.33 -5.81 17.40
N GLU A 213 28.34 -5.23 18.60
CA GLU A 213 29.31 -4.20 18.96
C GLU A 213 29.40 -4.04 20.48
N THR A 214 29.91 -5.07 21.18
CA THR A 214 30.72 -4.87 22.40
C THR A 214 31.52 -6.14 22.73
N GLN A 215 32.63 -6.34 22.02
CA GLN A 215 33.81 -7.03 22.56
C GLN A 215 35.03 -6.24 22.09
N ALA A 216 35.41 -5.23 22.87
CA ALA A 216 36.76 -4.65 22.87
C ALA A 216 36.91 -3.70 24.06
N LYS A 217 37.35 -4.26 25.19
CA LYS A 217 38.40 -3.78 26.12
C LYS A 217 38.12 -4.25 27.54
#